data_AF-A0A0P0CI06-F1
#
_entry.id   AF-A0A0P0CI06-F1
#
_cell.length_a   1.000
_cell.length_b   1.000
_cell.length_c   1.000
_cell.angle_alpha   90.00
_cell.angle_beta   90.00
_cell.angle_gamma   90.00
#
_symmetry.space_group_name_H-M   'P 1'
#
loop_
_entity.id
_entity.type
_entity.pdbx_description
1 polymer ?
#
loop_
_entity_poly.entity_id
_entity_poly.type
_entity_poly.pdbx_seq_one_letter_code
_entity_poly.pdbx_strand_id
1 'polypeptide(L)'
;MSYSLFILIFIFNILLLVLRVKNLLLILFAFEFLILNIFFMYVYLNNPSEISSSLVFLAVAAGEASLGLSLLVAIVRGSGKDSGESSEILSLCEGF
;
A
#
# COMPACT_ATOMS: atom_id res chain seq x y z
N MET A 1 -11.09 -26.27 -0.21
CA MET A 1 -12.04 -25.35 -0.87
C MET A 1 -11.69 -23.88 -0.59
N SER A 2 -11.48 -23.52 0.67
CA SER A 2 -11.11 -22.18 1.17
C SER A 2 -9.90 -21.53 0.47
N TYR A 3 -8.74 -22.23 0.37
CA TYR A 3 -7.52 -21.65 -0.23
C TYR A 3 -7.71 -21.18 -1.69
N SER A 4 -8.52 -21.90 -2.48
CA SER A 4 -8.76 -21.56 -3.89
C SER A 4 -9.52 -20.24 -4.06
N LEU A 5 -10.39 -19.89 -3.11
CA LEU A 5 -11.12 -18.62 -3.14
C LEU A 5 -10.20 -17.44 -2.82
N PHE A 6 -9.30 -17.59 -1.84
CA PHE A 6 -8.31 -16.56 -1.52
C PHE A 6 -7.38 -16.27 -2.71
N ILE A 7 -6.90 -17.32 -3.39
CA ILE A 7 -6.07 -17.16 -4.59
C ILE A 7 -6.82 -16.43 -5.72
N LEU A 8 -8.10 -16.75 -5.92
CA LEU A 8 -8.91 -16.06 -6.94
C LEU A 8 -9.08 -14.58 -6.62
N ILE A 9 -9.37 -14.25 -5.36
CA ILE A 9 -9.52 -12.86 -4.91
C ILE A 9 -8.19 -12.10 -5.02
N PHE A 10 -7.05 -12.76 -4.75
CA PHE A 10 -5.71 -12.18 -4.91
C PHE A 10 -5.42 -11.84 -6.37
N ILE A 11 -5.70 -12.75 -7.31
CA ILE A 11 -5.53 -12.52 -8.75
C ILE A 11 -6.43 -11.37 -9.23
N PHE A 12 -7.69 -11.34 -8.77
CA PHE A 12 -8.61 -10.25 -9.11
C PHE A 12 -8.13 -8.89 -8.58
N ASN A 13 -7.51 -8.87 -7.40
CA ASN A 13 -6.93 -7.65 -6.83
C ASN A 13 -5.74 -7.13 -7.63
N ILE A 14 -4.84 -8.03 -8.04
CA ILE A 14 -3.72 -7.67 -8.91
C ILE A 14 -4.24 -7.14 -10.23
N LEU A 15 -5.24 -7.79 -10.83
CA LEU A 15 -5.86 -7.32 -12.07
C LEU A 15 -6.47 -5.92 -11.89
N LEU A 16 -7.17 -5.67 -10.80
CA LEU A 16 -7.75 -4.36 -10.48
C LEU A 16 -6.67 -3.28 -10.33
N LEU A 17 -5.55 -3.60 -9.67
CA LEU A 17 -4.41 -2.71 -9.48
C LEU A 17 -3.82 -2.28 -10.83
N VAL A 18 -3.61 -3.25 -11.74
CA VAL A 18 -3.07 -2.99 -13.08
C VAL A 18 -4.02 -2.14 -13.93
N LEU A 19 -5.34 -2.30 -13.76
CA LEU A 19 -6.33 -1.59 -14.57
C LEU A 19 -6.65 -0.17 -14.08
N ARG A 20 -6.33 0.19 -12.83
CA ARG A 20 -6.76 1.46 -12.20
C ARG A 20 -5.62 2.44 -11.89
N VAL A 21 -4.62 2.53 -12.77
CA VAL A 21 -3.46 3.43 -12.69
C VAL A 21 -3.80 4.87 -13.08
N LYS A 22 -4.73 5.53 -12.40
CA LYS A 22 -5.01 6.97 -12.62
C LYS A 22 -5.08 7.77 -11.33
N ASN A 23 -5.73 7.22 -10.30
CA ASN A 23 -5.83 7.87 -9.01
C ASN A 23 -4.87 7.19 -8.04
N LEU A 24 -3.82 7.88 -7.63
CA LEU A 24 -2.77 7.31 -6.78
C LEU A 24 -3.32 6.83 -5.43
N LEU A 25 -4.35 7.50 -4.89
CA LEU A 25 -5.07 7.03 -3.69
C LEU A 25 -5.76 5.67 -3.89
N LEU A 26 -6.32 5.42 -5.08
CA LEU A 26 -6.99 4.16 -5.41
C LEU A 26 -5.97 3.01 -5.55
N ILE A 27 -4.79 3.32 -6.07
CA ILE A 27 -3.65 2.39 -6.13
C ILE A 27 -3.20 2.00 -4.72
N LEU A 28 -3.08 2.97 -3.80
CA LEU A 28 -2.72 2.70 -2.41
C LEU A 28 -3.75 1.84 -1.68
N PHE A 29 -5.04 2.14 -1.87
CA PHE A 29 -6.12 1.35 -1.26
C PHE A 29 -6.15 -0.10 -1.78
N ALA A 30 -5.90 -0.29 -3.08
CA ALA A 30 -5.79 -1.63 -3.67
C ALA A 30 -4.55 -2.39 -3.13
N PHE A 31 -3.47 -1.68 -2.80
CA PHE A 31 -2.28 -2.28 -2.19
C PHE A 31 -2.52 -2.75 -0.75
N GLU A 32 -3.23 -1.97 0.06
CA GLU A 32 -3.64 -2.37 1.41
C GLU A 32 -4.52 -3.63 1.39
N PHE A 33 -5.46 -3.70 0.44
CA PHE A 33 -6.30 -4.89 0.27
C PHE A 33 -5.49 -6.13 -0.15
N LEU A 34 -4.43 -5.96 -0.96
CA LEU A 34 -3.53 -7.04 -1.36
C LEU A 34 -2.75 -7.59 -0.17
N ILE A 35 -2.24 -6.71 0.71
CA ILE A 35 -1.56 -7.10 1.96
C ILE A 35 -2.52 -7.85 2.90
N LEU A 36 -3.77 -7.41 3.03
CA LEU A 36 -4.74 -8.14 3.86
C LEU A 36 -5.03 -9.54 3.32
N ASN A 37 -5.06 -9.72 1.99
CA ASN A 37 -5.26 -11.04 1.39
C ASN A 37 -4.07 -11.98 1.68
N ILE A 38 -2.84 -11.48 1.57
CA ILE A 38 -1.63 -12.27 1.89
C ILE A 38 -1.59 -12.62 3.38
N PHE A 39 -2.02 -11.71 4.26
CA PHE A 39 -2.12 -11.96 5.69
C PHE A 39 -3.16 -13.05 6.01
N PHE A 40 -4.34 -13.00 5.40
CA PHE A 40 -5.38 -14.02 5.61
C PHE A 40 -4.91 -15.40 5.14
N MET A 41 -4.18 -15.45 4.03
CA MET A 41 -3.57 -16.67 3.51
C MET A 41 -2.48 -17.19 4.46
N TYR A 42 -1.62 -16.30 4.99
CA TYR A 42 -0.60 -16.65 5.98
C TYR A 42 -1.22 -17.19 7.29
N VAL A 43 -2.26 -16.55 7.83
CA VAL A 43 -2.95 -17.02 9.04
C VAL A 43 -3.61 -18.39 8.82
N TYR A 44 -4.12 -18.64 7.60
CA TYR A 44 -4.80 -19.89 7.29
C TYR A 44 -3.85 -21.08 7.01
N LEU A 45 -2.57 -20.84 6.76
CA LEU A 45 -1.55 -21.91 6.68
C LEU A 45 -0.79 -22.13 7.99
N ASN A 46 -0.71 -21.12 8.87
CA ASN A 46 0.11 -21.21 10.06
C ASN A 46 -0.59 -21.87 11.25
N ASN A 47 0.21 -22.53 12.08
CA ASN A 47 -0.21 -23.00 13.39
C ASN A 47 -0.40 -21.81 14.36
N PRO A 48 -1.26 -21.96 15.39
CA PRO A 48 -1.56 -20.88 16.34
C PRO A 48 -0.33 -20.38 17.13
N SER A 49 0.79 -21.11 17.12
CA SER A 49 2.04 -20.71 17.77
C SER A 49 2.81 -19.62 17.02
N GLU A 50 2.51 -19.35 15.74
CA GLU A 50 3.24 -18.39 14.90
C GLU A 50 2.46 -17.09 14.65
N ILE A 51 1.47 -16.78 15.48
CA ILE A 51 0.67 -15.54 15.35
C ILE A 51 1.53 -14.28 15.58
N SER A 52 2.62 -14.36 16.34
CA SER A 52 3.50 -13.22 16.58
C SER A 52 4.24 -12.77 15.32
N SER A 53 4.69 -13.69 14.46
CA SER A 53 5.36 -13.34 13.19
C SER A 53 4.38 -12.73 12.19
N SER A 54 3.13 -13.21 12.17
CA SER A 54 2.08 -12.65 11.30
C SER A 54 1.73 -11.20 11.66
N LEU A 55 1.71 -10.87 12.95
CA LEU A 55 1.46 -9.51 13.43
C LEU A 55 2.62 -8.56 13.13
N VAL A 56 3.86 -9.02 13.25
CA VAL A 56 5.04 -8.21 12.87
C VAL A 56 5.03 -7.91 11.37
N PHE A 57 4.71 -8.92 10.53
CA PHE A 57 4.55 -8.72 9.10
C PHE A 57 3.47 -7.67 8.77
N LEU A 58 2.32 -7.74 9.45
CA LEU A 58 1.23 -6.78 9.25
C LEU A 58 1.65 -5.35 9.64
N ALA A 59 2.39 -5.19 10.74
CA ALA A 59 2.86 -3.89 11.21
C ALA A 59 3.84 -3.23 10.22
N VAL A 60 4.79 -4.01 9.68
CA VAL A 60 5.73 -3.51 8.65
C VAL A 60 4.96 -3.10 7.39
N ALA A 61 4.03 -3.93 6.93
CA ALA A 61 3.26 -3.65 5.72
C ALA A 61 2.35 -2.41 5.87
N ALA A 62 1.75 -2.19 7.04
CA ALA A 62 1.00 -0.97 7.35
C ALA A 62 1.91 0.28 7.40
N GLY A 63 3.16 0.13 7.85
CA GLY A 63 4.16 1.19 7.83
C GLY A 63 4.48 1.66 6.41
N GLU A 64 4.69 0.74 5.49
CA GLU A 64 4.93 1.04 4.07
C GLU A 64 3.72 1.72 3.41
N ALA A 65 2.50 1.30 3.75
CA ALA A 65 1.28 1.96 3.28
C ALA A 65 1.17 3.42 3.80
N SER A 66 1.57 3.68 5.05
CA SER A 66 1.61 5.03 5.62
C SER A 66 2.64 5.93 4.92
N LEU A 67 3.82 5.39 4.57
CA LEU A 67 4.83 6.08 3.78
C LEU A 67 4.31 6.42 2.37
N GLY A 68 3.59 5.50 1.73
CA GLY A 68 2.93 5.78 0.44
C GLY A 68 1.90 6.91 0.54
N LEU A 69 1.16 6.99 1.65
CA LEU A 69 0.13 8.00 1.86
C LEU A 69 0.74 9.38 2.17
N SER A 70 1.84 9.43 2.93
CA SER A 70 2.56 10.67 3.21
C SER A 70 3.17 11.26 1.93
N LEU A 71 3.69 10.40 1.04
CA LEU A 71 4.16 10.80 -0.29
C LEU A 71 3.02 11.31 -1.18
N LEU A 72 1.86 10.64 -1.16
CA LEU A 72 0.66 11.12 -1.86
C LEU A 72 0.27 12.53 -1.39
N VAL A 73 0.27 12.77 -0.07
CA VAL A 73 -0.06 14.10 0.49
C VAL A 73 0.97 15.15 0.08
N ALA A 74 2.26 14.81 0.02
CA ALA A 74 3.30 15.71 -0.46
C ALA A 74 3.09 16.11 -1.94
N ILE A 75 2.76 15.16 -2.81
CA ILE A 75 2.46 15.43 -4.24
C ILE A 75 1.23 16.32 -4.39
N VAL A 76 0.15 16.04 -3.66
CA VAL A 76 -1.09 16.84 -3.73
C VAL A 76 -0.86 18.27 -3.25
N ARG A 77 -0.06 18.48 -2.19
CA ARG A 77 0.28 19.83 -1.69
C ARG A 77 1.22 20.59 -2.63
N GLY A 78 2.16 19.90 -3.30
CA GLY A 78 3.04 20.51 -4.28
C GLY A 78 2.30 20.93 -5.57
N SER A 79 1.42 20.09 -6.09
CA SER A 79 0.69 20.38 -7.34
C SER A 79 -0.38 21.46 -7.20
N GLY A 80 -0.81 21.79 -5.97
CA GLY A 80 -1.74 22.90 -5.68
C GLY A 80 -1.05 24.25 -5.48
N LYS A 81 0.28 24.29 -5.44
CA LYS A 81 1.08 25.50 -5.18
C LYS A 81 1.95 25.87 -6.38
N ASP A 82 1.37 25.84 -7.58
CA ASP A 82 2.06 26.34 -8.78
C ASP A 82 1.08 27.08 -9.70
N SER A 83 0.77 28.30 -9.30
CA SER A 83 0.76 29.43 -10.21
C SER A 83 1.85 30.40 -9.76
N GLY A 84 3.10 29.97 -9.85
CA GLY A 84 4.29 30.81 -9.63
C GLY A 84 5.28 30.18 -8.66
N GLU A 85 6.45 29.81 -9.20
CA GLU A 85 7.68 29.40 -8.50
C GLU A 85 7.83 27.92 -8.13
N SER A 86 8.17 27.17 -9.17
CA SER A 86 8.86 25.88 -9.16
C SER A 86 10.22 25.92 -8.42
N SER A 87 10.22 26.01 -7.08
CA SER A 87 11.49 25.95 -6.31
C SER A 87 11.40 25.35 -4.89
N GLU A 88 10.36 24.56 -4.56
CA GLU A 88 10.28 23.93 -3.22
C GLU A 88 10.53 22.42 -3.18
N ILE A 89 10.50 21.71 -4.31
CA ILE A 89 10.75 20.26 -4.30
C ILE A 89 12.25 19.97 -4.15
N LEU A 90 13.12 20.89 -4.58
CA LEU A 90 14.58 20.68 -4.54
C LEU A 90 15.18 21.00 -3.15
N SER A 91 14.58 21.90 -2.38
CA SER A 91 15.06 22.28 -1.03
C SER A 91 14.66 21.29 0.08
N LEU A 92 13.77 20.33 -0.20
CA LEU A 92 13.36 19.30 0.76
C LEU A 92 14.29 18.06 0.75
N CYS A 93 15.07 17.86 -0.32
CA CYS A 93 16.03 16.76 -0.42
C CYS A 93 17.42 17.06 0.17
N GLU A 94 17.78 18.31 0.44
CA GLU A 94 19.05 18.66 1.12
C GLU A 94 18.95 18.66 2.65
N GLY A 95 17.76 18.40 3.21
CA GLY A 95 17.49 18.42 4.65
C GLY A 95 17.50 17.06 5.35
N PHE A 96 17.88 15.97 4.66
CA PHE A 96 18.02 14.64 5.23
C PHE A 96 19.36 13.99 4.85
#